data_AF-A0A1C6C7H9-F1
#
_entry.id   AF-A0A1C6C7H9-F1
#
_cell.length_a   1.000
_cell.length_b   1.000
_cell.length_c   1.000
_cell.angle_alpha   90.00
_cell.angle_beta   90.00
_cell.angle_gamma   90.00
#
_symmetry.space_group_name_H-M   'P 1'
#
loop_
_entity.id
_entity.type
_entity.pdbx_description
1 polymer ?
#
loop_
_entity_poly.entity_id
_entity_poly.type
_entity_poly.pdbx_seq_one_letter_code
_entity_poly.pdbx_strand_id
1 'polypeptide(L)' 'MGEECTEVIIAGEKEDKEETVYEISDLAYHVLVLMVSAGITVEDVTRELEKRHVIDHKVKQERMQ' A
#
# COMPACT_ATOMS: atom_id res chain seq x y z
N MET A 1 -2.66 7.81 -11.02
CA MET A 1 -3.16 6.60 -10.33
C MET A 1 -2.78 5.29 -11.01
N GLY A 2 -3.13 5.03 -12.28
CA GLY A 2 -2.80 3.74 -12.95
C GLY A 2 -1.38 3.64 -13.48
N GLU A 3 -0.83 4.78 -13.91
CA GLU A 3 0.52 4.93 -14.45
C GLU A 3 1.58 4.75 -13.33
N GLU A 4 1.46 5.53 -12.25
CA GLU A 4 2.31 5.44 -11.05
C GLU A 4 2.44 4.01 -10.48
N CYS A 5 1.33 3.25 -10.39
CA CYS A 5 1.38 1.86 -9.91
C CYS A 5 2.25 0.96 -10.80
N THR A 6 2.26 1.23 -12.11
CA THR A 6 3.06 0.47 -13.08
C THR A 6 4.53 0.89 -12.98
N GLU A 7 4.79 2.17 -12.78
CA GLU A 7 6.14 2.73 -12.65
C GLU A 7 6.84 2.27 -11.36
N VAL A 8 6.14 2.19 -10.23
CA VAL A 8 6.67 1.58 -8.98
C VAL A 8 7.12 0.14 -9.21
N ILE A 9 6.34 -0.67 -9.95
CA ILE A 9 6.68 -2.07 -10.23
C ILE A 9 7.93 -2.14 -11.11
N ILE A 10 7.97 -1.33 -12.16
CA ILE A 10 9.12 -1.28 -13.09
C ILE A 10 10.39 -0.80 -12.38
N ALA A 11 10.29 0.23 -11.53
CA ALA A 11 11.41 0.73 -10.75
C ALA A 11 11.96 -0.33 -9.79
N GLY A 12 11.06 -1.07 -9.12
CA GLY A 12 11.42 -2.18 -8.25
C GLY A 12 12.10 -3.34 -9.00
N GLU A 13 11.64 -3.68 -10.21
CA GLU A 13 12.26 -4.69 -11.06
C GLU A 13 13.68 -4.30 -11.52
N LYS A 14 13.96 -3.00 -11.68
CA LYS A 14 15.28 -2.49 -12.08
C LYS A 14 16.30 -2.43 -10.94
N GLU A 15 15.91 -2.79 -9.72
CA GLU A 15 16.71 -2.65 -8.49
C GLU A 15 17.24 -1.21 -8.27
N ASP A 16 16.59 -0.21 -8.86
CA ASP A 16 16.94 1.19 -8.69
C ASP A 16 16.21 1.76 -7.48
N LYS A 17 16.97 1.88 -6.38
CA LYS A 17 16.42 2.34 -5.11
C LYS A 17 15.94 3.79 -5.15
N GLU A 18 16.65 4.66 -5.87
CA GLU A 18 16.28 6.09 -5.90
C GLU A 18 14.99 6.28 -6.69
N GLU A 19 14.90 5.65 -7.86
CA GLU A 19 13.69 5.64 -8.69
C GLU A 19 12.52 5.00 -7.94
N THR A 20 12.76 3.86 -7.27
CA THR A 20 11.69 3.18 -6.51
C THR A 20 11.14 4.06 -5.39
N VAL A 21 12.00 4.79 -4.67
CA VAL A 21 11.56 5.72 -3.62
C VAL A 21 10.79 6.90 -4.23
N TYR A 22 11.23 7.41 -5.38
CA TYR A 22 10.55 8.48 -6.10
C TYR A 22 9.13 8.07 -6.50
N GLU A 23 8.99 6.94 -7.19
CA GLU A 23 7.70 6.43 -7.67
C GLU A 23 6.74 6.07 -6.53
N ILE A 24 7.25 5.48 -5.43
CA ILE A 24 6.45 5.21 -4.23
C ILE A 24 5.93 6.52 -3.63
N SER A 25 6.75 7.57 -3.62
CA SER A 25 6.36 8.88 -3.08
C SER A 25 5.27 9.53 -3.93
N ASP A 26 5.35 9.42 -5.25
CA ASP A 26 4.35 9.96 -6.17
C ASP A 26 3.01 9.22 -6.04
N LEU A 27 3.05 7.88 -6.02
CA LEU A 27 1.87 7.05 -5.75
C LEU A 27 1.23 7.40 -4.40
N ALA A 28 2.04 7.56 -3.34
CA ALA A 28 1.54 7.92 -2.02
C ALA A 28 0.87 9.30 -2.02
N TYR A 29 1.45 10.28 -2.71
CA TYR A 29 0.85 11.61 -2.88
C TYR A 29 -0.51 11.52 -3.56
N HIS A 30 -0.61 10.80 -4.67
CA HIS A 30 -1.86 10.64 -5.42
C HIS A 30 -2.94 9.92 -4.62
N VAL A 31 -2.57 8.90 -3.83
CA VAL A 31 -3.49 8.24 -2.90
C VAL A 31 -4.00 9.20 -1.83
N LEU A 32 -3.14 10.03 -1.23
CA LEU A 32 -3.55 11.01 -0.23
C LEU A 32 -4.51 12.07 -0.81
N VAL A 33 -4.26 12.55 -2.03
CA VAL A 33 -5.18 13.48 -2.72
C VAL A 33 -6.53 12.82 -2.99
N LEU A 34 -6.54 11.57 -3.44
CA LEU A 34 -7.78 10.81 -3.65
C LEU A 34 -8.55 10.63 -2.33
N MET A 35 -7.85 10.31 -1.24
CA MET A 35 -8.46 10.17 0.09
C MET A 35 -9.18 11.44 0.50
N VAL A 36 -8.55 12.61 0.35
CA VAL A 36 -9.18 13.91 0.65
C VAL A 36 -10.41 14.13 -0.24
N SER A 37 -10.31 13.88 -1.54
CA SER A 37 -11.43 14.05 -2.48
C SER A 37 -12.61 13.11 -2.18
N ALA A 38 -12.34 11.93 -1.64
CA ALA A 38 -13.34 10.91 -1.32
C ALA A 38 -13.84 10.98 0.13
N GLY A 39 -13.30 11.88 0.96
CA GLY A 39 -13.61 11.95 2.38
C GLY A 39 -13.13 10.74 3.20
N ILE A 40 -12.09 10.05 2.74
CA ILE A 40 -11.49 8.89 3.40
C ILE A 40 -10.37 9.36 4.31
N THR A 41 -10.40 8.94 5.57
CA THR A 41 -9.38 9.25 6.58
C THR A 41 -8.27 8.21 6.61
N VAL A 42 -7.10 8.58 7.15
CA VAL A 42 -6.00 7.62 7.38
C VAL A 42 -6.42 6.52 8.34
N GLU A 43 -7.28 6.85 9.31
CA GLU A 43 -7.87 5.91 10.25
C GLU A 43 -8.76 4.86 9.55
N ASP A 44 -9.52 5.25 8.52
CA ASP A 44 -10.33 4.31 7.73
C ASP A 44 -9.46 3.24 7.05
N VAL A 45 -8.35 3.67 6.44
CA VAL A 45 -7.38 2.77 5.78
C VAL A 45 -6.65 1.92 6.82
N THR A 46 -6.25 2.50 7.94
CA THR A 46 -5.55 1.79 9.03
C THR A 46 -6.41 0.68 9.61
N ARG A 47 -7.70 0.95 9.89
CA ARG A 47 -8.64 -0.08 10.38
C ARG A 47 -8.82 -1.22 9.38
N GLU A 48 -8.76 -0.95 8.08
CA GLU A 48 -8.82 -1.99 7.06
C GLU A 48 -7.55 -2.85 7.03
N LEU A 49 -6.37 -2.22 7.16
CA LEU A 49 -5.09 -2.94 7.26
C LEU A 49 -5.02 -3.83 8.52
N GLU A 50 -5.53 -3.36 9.65
CA GLU A 50 -5.59 -4.13 10.90
C GLU A 50 -6.38 -5.44 10.75
N LYS A 51 -7.50 -5.42 10.01
CA LYS A 51 -8.27 -6.65 9.73
C LYS A 51 -7.43 -7.70 9.01
N ARG A 52 -6.54 -7.28 8.10
CA ARG A 52 -5.64 -8.18 7.37
C ARG A 52 -4.62 -8.83 8.30
N HIS A 53 -4.04 -8.06 9.22
CA HIS A 53 -3.13 -8.61 10.23
C HIS A 53 -3.81 -9.60 11.18
N VAL A 54 -5.07 -9.39 11.55
CA VAL A 54 -5.82 -10.33 12.41
C VAL A 54 -6.07 -11.66 11.70
N ILE A 55 -6.37 -11.64 10.39
CA ILE A 55 -6.54 -12.86 9.59
C ILE A 55 -5.23 -13.65 9.55
N ASP A 56 -4.10 -13.00 9.27
CA ASP A 56 -2.79 -13.64 9.22
C ASP A 56 -2.41 -14.34 10.54
N HIS A 57 -2.73 -13.74 11.68
CA HIS A 57 -2.49 -14.36 12.98
C HIS A 57 -3.43 -15.55 13.22
N LYS A 58 -4.71 -15.47 12.88
CA LYS A 58 -5.66 -16.58 13.03
C LYS A 58 -5.31 -17.77 12.12
N VAL A 59 -4.96 -17.51 10.86
CA VAL A 59 -4.57 -18.54 9.89
C VAL A 59 -3.27 -19.24 10.32
N LYS A 60 -2.31 -18.51 10.90
CA LYS A 60 -1.09 -19.13 11.46
C LYS A 60 -1.40 -20.03 12.66
N GLN A 61 -2.33 -19.65 13.54
CA GLN A 61 -2.71 -20.47 14.70
C GLN A 61 -3.47 -21.74 14.30
N GLU A 62 -4.39 -21.66 13.34
CA GLU A 62 -5.15 -22.83 12.84
C GLU A 62 -4.28 -23.85 12.11
N ARG A 63 -3.19 -23.42 11.46
CA ARG A 63 -2.25 -24.33 10.76
C ARG A 63 -1.23 -25.01 11.68
N MET A 64 -1.12 -24.57 12.94
CA MET A 64 -0.18 -25.11 13.93
C MET A 64 -0.85 -26.08 14.93
N GLN A 65 -2.13 -26.42 14.71
CA GLN A 65 -2.93 -27.34 15.50
C GLN A 65 -3.31 -28.57 14.66
#